data_AF-A0A2U0S565-F1
#
_entry.id   AF-A0A2U0S565-F1
#
_cell.length_a   1.000
_cell.length_b   1.000
_cell.length_c   1.000
_cell.angle_alpha   90.00
_cell.angle_beta   90.00
_cell.angle_gamma   90.00
#
_symmetry.space_group_name_H-M   'P 1'
#
loop_
_entity.id
_entity.type
_entity.pdbx_description
1 polymer ?
#
loop_
_entity_poly.entity_id
_entity_poly.type
_entity_poly.pdbx_seq_one_letter_code
_entity_poly.pdbx_strand_id
1 'polypeptide(L)'
;LSDINLQIRFQNGVPAVADESMSEWMKYVYMQFEKPDTIGVDVKLEAIDPDGKEVEIGIAKTDASGNYGYSWKPDIEGPWTITATFLGSGGYYSSTSTTYITVDPAPETLSAEEIAANVISQLPEYPEQPAYLTIDIVILLLAVVGIVVGLVVYFAVKKQ
;
A
#
# COMPACT_ATOMS: atom_id res chain seq x y z
N LEU A 1 24.89 -29.97 27.62
CA LEU A 1 23.97 -31.01 28.12
C LEU A 1 22.62 -30.77 27.45
N SER A 2 22.33 -31.51 26.39
CA SER A 2 21.10 -31.42 25.62
C SER A 2 19.96 -32.11 26.37
N ASP A 3 19.19 -31.35 27.13
CA ASP A 3 17.90 -31.85 27.63
C ASP A 3 16.95 -31.95 26.43
N ILE A 4 16.75 -33.17 25.94
CA ILE A 4 15.89 -33.45 24.78
C ILE A 4 14.45 -33.01 25.04
N ASN A 5 13.97 -33.08 26.28
CA ASN A 5 12.62 -32.65 26.63
C ASN A 5 12.48 -31.13 26.52
N LEU A 6 13.54 -30.39 26.86
CA LEU A 6 13.58 -28.95 26.70
C LEU A 6 13.58 -28.57 25.21
N GLN A 7 14.36 -29.26 24.38
CA GLN A 7 14.40 -29.03 22.93
C GLN A 7 13.09 -29.37 22.24
N ILE A 8 12.37 -30.41 22.69
CA ILE A 8 11.04 -30.75 22.15
C ILE A 8 10.03 -29.64 22.45
N ARG A 9 10.06 -29.08 23.67
CA ARG A 9 9.15 -27.99 24.09
C ARG A 9 9.54 -26.64 23.48
N PHE A 10 10.82 -26.40 23.28
CA PHE A 10 11.41 -25.13 22.87
C PHE A 10 12.42 -25.37 21.75
N GLN A 11 11.93 -25.71 20.56
CA GLN A 11 12.76 -26.08 19.41
C GLN A 11 13.75 -24.97 19.00
N ASN A 12 13.35 -23.71 19.19
CA ASN A 12 14.16 -22.54 18.88
C ASN A 12 14.86 -21.94 20.12
N GLY A 13 14.94 -22.70 21.21
CA GLY A 13 15.41 -22.22 22.51
C GLY A 13 14.30 -21.59 23.35
N VAL A 14 14.62 -21.36 24.63
CA VAL A 14 13.69 -20.78 25.60
C VAL A 14 13.64 -19.26 25.38
N PRO A 15 12.47 -18.67 25.08
CA PRO A 15 12.37 -17.24 24.90
C PRO A 15 12.72 -16.48 26.19
N ALA A 16 13.38 -15.34 26.01
CA ALA A 16 13.59 -14.39 27.09
C ALA A 16 12.26 -13.68 27.41
N VAL A 17 12.03 -13.46 28.69
CA VAL A 17 10.88 -12.70 29.21
C VAL A 17 11.41 -11.58 30.10
N ALA A 18 10.57 -10.58 30.38
CA ALA A 18 10.94 -9.51 31.29
C ALA A 18 11.30 -10.06 32.68
N ASP A 19 12.18 -9.37 33.40
CA ASP A 19 12.73 -9.82 34.69
C ASP A 19 11.61 -10.07 35.72
N GLU A 20 10.50 -9.34 35.63
CA GLU A 20 9.31 -9.49 36.48
C GLU A 20 8.60 -10.85 36.28
N SER A 21 8.60 -11.39 35.07
CA SER A 21 7.99 -12.68 34.74
C SER A 21 8.97 -13.85 34.87
N MET A 22 10.27 -13.58 35.03
CA MET A 22 11.33 -14.59 34.99
C MET A 22 11.13 -15.69 36.04
N SER A 23 10.73 -15.34 37.27
CA SER A 23 10.62 -16.32 38.36
C SER A 23 9.58 -17.42 38.07
N GLU A 24 8.42 -17.04 37.54
CA GLU A 24 7.36 -18.00 37.18
C GLU A 24 7.70 -18.74 35.89
N TRP A 25 8.29 -18.03 34.93
CA TRP A 25 8.76 -18.62 33.68
C TRP A 25 9.76 -19.75 33.91
N MET A 26 10.75 -19.56 34.79
CA MET A 26 11.74 -20.60 35.09
C MET A 26 11.11 -21.83 35.76
N LYS A 27 10.06 -21.66 36.59
CA LYS A 27 9.30 -22.80 37.16
C LYS A 27 8.56 -23.59 36.09
N TYR A 28 7.94 -22.90 35.13
CA TYR A 28 7.30 -23.56 33.98
C TYR A 28 8.32 -24.32 33.11
N VAL A 29 9.44 -23.66 32.80
CA VAL A 29 10.47 -24.22 31.93
C VAL A 29 11.13 -25.44 32.57
N TYR A 30 11.59 -25.33 33.83
CA TYR A 30 12.47 -26.32 34.45
C TYR A 30 11.82 -27.20 35.54
N MET A 31 10.67 -26.81 36.10
CA MET A 31 10.04 -27.52 37.22
C MET A 31 8.65 -28.09 36.88
N GLN A 32 8.22 -28.02 35.61
CA GLN A 32 6.94 -28.56 35.12
C GLN A 32 5.69 -27.95 35.80
N PHE A 33 5.75 -26.65 36.12
CA PHE A 33 4.58 -25.91 36.59
C PHE A 33 3.64 -25.57 35.42
N GLU A 34 2.48 -24.97 35.71
CA GLU A 34 1.60 -24.41 34.68
C GLU A 34 2.26 -23.25 33.93
N LYS A 35 1.86 -23.01 32.68
CA LYS A 35 2.40 -21.93 31.86
C LYS A 35 1.89 -20.58 32.38
N PRO A 36 2.76 -19.65 32.82
CA PRO A 36 2.33 -18.33 33.27
C PRO A 36 2.06 -17.39 32.09
N ASP A 37 1.38 -16.28 32.38
CA ASP A 37 1.38 -15.11 31.51
C ASP A 37 2.71 -14.36 31.68
N THR A 38 3.38 -14.07 30.57
CA THR A 38 4.71 -13.47 30.56
C THR A 38 4.74 -12.17 29.79
N ILE A 39 5.48 -11.19 30.32
CA ILE A 39 5.80 -9.97 29.60
C ILE A 39 7.04 -10.24 28.74
N GLY A 40 7.00 -9.88 27.47
CA GLY A 40 8.16 -10.00 26.58
C GLY A 40 9.20 -8.91 26.81
N VAL A 41 10.37 -9.09 26.20
CA VAL A 41 11.49 -8.14 26.27
C VAL A 41 11.44 -7.13 25.12
N ASP A 42 12.14 -6.02 25.29
CA ASP A 42 12.30 -5.03 24.22
C ASP A 42 13.49 -5.38 23.31
N VAL A 43 13.26 -5.35 22.01
CA VAL A 43 14.24 -5.62 20.96
C VAL A 43 14.40 -4.35 20.12
N LYS A 44 15.62 -3.81 20.08
CA LYS A 44 15.98 -2.69 19.22
C LYS A 44 16.14 -3.18 17.79
N LEU A 45 15.55 -2.49 16.83
CA LEU A 45 15.64 -2.77 15.41
C LEU A 45 16.41 -1.65 14.71
N GLU A 46 17.45 -2.04 14.00
CA GLU A 46 18.30 -1.18 13.19
C GLU A 46 18.43 -1.81 11.81
N ALA A 47 18.71 -0.98 10.81
CA ALA A 47 18.95 -1.43 9.46
C ALA A 47 20.14 -0.75 8.82
N ILE A 48 20.73 -1.41 7.84
CA ILE A 48 21.67 -0.84 6.89
C ILE A 48 20.94 -0.77 5.56
N ASP A 49 20.82 0.44 5.03
CA ASP A 49 20.18 0.71 3.75
C ASP A 49 21.07 0.27 2.57
N PRO A 50 20.52 0.21 1.33
CA PRO A 50 21.29 -0.10 0.13
C PRO A 50 22.55 0.73 -0.10
N ASP A 51 22.62 1.95 0.43
CA ASP A 51 23.77 2.87 0.31
C ASP A 51 24.80 2.68 1.45
N GLY A 52 24.53 1.75 2.38
CA GLY A 52 25.41 1.43 3.51
C GLY A 52 25.23 2.34 4.72
N LYS A 53 24.16 3.12 4.80
CA LYS A 53 23.87 3.99 5.93
C LYS A 53 23.01 3.26 6.96
N GLU A 54 23.34 3.48 8.24
CA GLU A 54 22.57 2.99 9.37
C GLU A 54 21.27 3.79 9.57
N VAL A 55 20.17 3.06 9.76
CA VAL A 55 18.82 3.58 9.98
C VAL A 55 18.25 2.95 11.23
N GLU A 56 17.84 3.77 12.19
CA GLU A 56 17.10 3.31 13.36
C GLU A 56 15.62 3.10 12.99
N ILE A 57 15.15 1.85 13.13
CA ILE A 57 13.75 1.50 12.83
C ILE A 57 12.87 1.78 14.05
N GLY A 58 13.31 1.32 15.23
CA GLY A 58 12.59 1.49 16.48
C GLY A 58 12.77 0.31 17.44
N ILE A 59 11.82 0.17 18.36
CA ILE A 59 11.81 -0.89 19.39
C ILE A 59 10.53 -1.71 19.27
N ALA A 60 10.67 -3.04 19.26
CA ALA A 60 9.56 -3.98 19.29
C ALA A 60 9.58 -4.80 20.58
N LYS A 61 8.41 -5.07 21.16
CA LYS A 61 8.27 -5.97 22.31
C LYS A 61 8.01 -7.39 21.83
N THR A 62 8.67 -8.37 22.43
CA THR A 62 8.44 -9.78 22.09
C THR A 62 7.10 -10.30 22.62
N ASP A 63 6.56 -11.33 21.98
CA ASP A 63 5.47 -12.14 22.51
C ASP A 63 5.99 -13.23 23.46
N ALA A 64 5.08 -14.03 24.03
CA ALA A 64 5.41 -15.13 24.94
C ALA A 64 6.18 -16.30 24.27
N SER A 65 6.29 -16.29 22.93
CA SER A 65 7.07 -17.25 22.15
C SER A 65 8.42 -16.68 21.71
N GLY A 66 8.73 -15.42 22.05
CA GLY A 66 9.95 -14.72 21.64
C GLY A 66 9.91 -14.10 20.24
N ASN A 67 8.75 -14.08 19.58
CA ASN A 67 8.61 -13.41 18.28
C ASN A 67 8.35 -11.92 18.49
N TYR A 68 8.69 -11.11 17.49
CA TYR A 68 8.40 -9.68 17.47
C TYR A 68 8.15 -9.25 16.03
N GLY A 69 7.51 -8.10 15.86
CA GLY A 69 7.24 -7.50 14.56
C GLY A 69 7.21 -5.99 14.66
N TYR A 70 7.60 -5.33 13.58
CA TYR A 70 7.58 -3.88 13.48
C TYR A 70 7.20 -3.48 12.06
N SER A 71 6.33 -2.47 11.93
CA SER A 71 5.95 -1.93 10.64
C SER A 71 6.72 -0.62 10.43
N TRP A 72 7.53 -0.57 9.38
CA TRP A 72 8.19 0.66 8.94
C TRP A 72 8.08 0.78 7.43
N LYS A 73 8.26 2.01 6.93
CA LYS A 73 8.32 2.30 5.49
C LYS A 73 9.77 2.59 5.10
N PRO A 74 10.42 1.75 4.28
CA PRO A 74 11.73 2.07 3.72
C PRO A 74 11.64 3.29 2.78
N ASP A 75 12.68 4.12 2.79
CA ASP A 75 12.74 5.33 1.95
C ASP A 75 13.32 5.06 0.55
N ILE A 76 14.12 4.00 0.42
CA ILE A 76 14.79 3.62 -0.83
C ILE A 76 14.59 2.12 -1.14
N GLU A 77 14.54 1.83 -2.44
CA GLU A 77 14.45 0.48 -3.00
C GLU A 77 15.80 -0.24 -2.93
N GLY A 78 15.78 -1.57 -2.94
CA GLY A 78 16.98 -2.41 -2.96
C GLY A 78 17.15 -3.28 -1.70
N PRO A 79 18.34 -3.87 -1.52
CA PRO A 79 18.61 -4.78 -0.41
C PRO A 79 18.87 -4.03 0.89
N TRP A 80 18.16 -4.42 1.96
CA TRP A 80 18.36 -3.93 3.31
C TRP A 80 18.85 -5.05 4.22
N THR A 81 19.76 -4.73 5.13
CA THR A 81 20.19 -5.63 6.21
C THR A 81 19.55 -5.17 7.50
N ILE A 82 18.78 -6.02 8.16
CA ILE A 82 18.07 -5.69 9.39
C ILE A 82 18.75 -6.39 10.56
N THR A 83 19.11 -5.64 11.59
CA THR A 83 19.69 -6.15 12.83
C THR A 83 18.73 -5.91 13.98
N ALA A 84 18.40 -7.00 14.66
CA ALA A 84 17.62 -7.00 15.90
C ALA A 84 18.56 -7.24 17.08
N THR A 85 18.53 -6.33 18.04
CA THR A 85 19.40 -6.34 19.23
C THR A 85 18.55 -6.38 20.49
N PHE A 86 18.69 -7.46 21.25
CA PHE A 86 18.27 -7.48 22.64
C PHE A 86 19.46 -7.06 23.51
N LEU A 87 19.31 -5.96 24.25
CA LEU A 87 20.41 -5.38 25.04
C LEU A 87 20.76 -6.20 26.30
N GLY A 88 20.00 -7.25 26.60
CA GLY A 88 20.11 -8.00 27.84
C GLY A 88 19.22 -7.43 28.94
N SER A 89 19.23 -8.10 30.09
CA SER A 89 18.46 -7.76 31.29
C SER A 89 19.17 -8.32 32.53
N GLY A 90 18.57 -8.22 33.72
CA GLY A 90 19.11 -8.87 34.91
C GLY A 90 19.14 -10.40 34.79
N GLY A 91 18.20 -10.98 34.05
CA GLY A 91 18.06 -12.43 33.86
C GLY A 91 18.74 -13.01 32.61
N TYR A 92 19.05 -12.18 31.62
CA TYR A 92 19.47 -12.65 30.30
C TYR A 92 20.62 -11.82 29.73
N TYR A 93 21.59 -12.49 29.11
CA TYR A 93 22.65 -11.83 28.35
C TYR A 93 22.09 -11.16 27.08
N SER A 94 22.80 -10.14 26.60
CA SER A 94 22.50 -9.52 25.33
C SER A 94 22.66 -10.50 24.16
N SER A 95 21.89 -10.27 23.11
CA SER A 95 21.95 -11.07 21.89
C SER A 95 21.57 -10.24 20.67
N THR A 96 22.04 -10.67 19.51
CA THR A 96 21.75 -10.03 18.23
C THR A 96 21.38 -11.06 17.19
N SER A 97 20.57 -10.65 16.22
CA SER A 97 20.19 -11.45 15.05
C SER A 97 20.08 -10.56 13.83
N THR A 98 20.47 -11.07 12.67
CA THR A 98 20.44 -10.32 11.41
C THR A 98 19.62 -11.07 10.37
N THR A 99 18.83 -10.32 9.59
CA THR A 99 18.08 -10.81 8.45
C THR A 99 18.20 -9.84 7.26
N TYR A 100 17.77 -10.27 6.09
CA TYR A 100 17.88 -9.50 4.85
C TYR A 100 16.51 -9.42 4.17
N ILE A 101 16.17 -8.24 3.67
CA ILE A 101 14.97 -8.01 2.87
C ILE A 101 15.34 -7.23 1.61
N THR A 102 14.55 -7.38 0.55
CA THR A 102 14.67 -6.53 -0.65
C THR A 102 13.38 -5.74 -0.79
N VAL A 103 13.50 -4.43 -0.95
CA VAL A 103 12.39 -3.51 -1.17
C VAL A 103 12.27 -3.30 -2.67
N ASP A 104 11.16 -3.78 -3.24
CA ASP A 104 10.84 -3.59 -4.64
C ASP A 104 10.25 -2.18 -4.89
N PRO A 105 10.29 -1.70 -6.15
CA PRO A 105 9.66 -0.45 -6.52
C PRO A 105 8.18 -0.42 -6.14
N ALA A 106 7.75 0.75 -5.66
CA ALA A 106 6.34 1.00 -5.43
C ALA A 106 5.60 0.88 -6.78
N PRO A 107 4.43 0.21 -6.82
CA PRO A 107 3.67 0.09 -8.06
C PRO A 107 3.31 1.48 -8.58
N GLU A 108 3.50 1.69 -9.88
CA GLU A 108 3.07 2.92 -10.55
C GLU A 108 1.56 3.07 -10.40
N THR A 109 1.12 4.12 -9.70
CA THR A 109 -0.29 4.52 -9.69
C THR A 109 -0.49 5.56 -10.76
N LEU A 110 -1.20 5.21 -11.84
CA LEU A 110 -1.67 6.20 -12.82
C LEU A 110 -2.54 7.24 -12.09
N SER A 111 -2.24 8.52 -12.33
CA SER A 111 -3.07 9.63 -11.88
C SER A 111 -4.44 9.61 -12.57
N ALA A 112 -5.43 10.26 -11.96
CA ALA A 112 -6.75 10.40 -12.57
C ALA A 112 -6.67 11.13 -13.93
N GLU A 113 -5.73 12.07 -14.05
CA GLU A 113 -5.43 12.80 -15.27
C GLU A 113 -4.85 11.89 -16.36
N GLU A 114 -3.91 10.99 -16.03
CA GLU A 114 -3.36 10.01 -16.97
C GLU A 114 -4.41 8.99 -17.43
N ILE A 115 -5.29 8.57 -16.52
CA ILE A 115 -6.43 7.71 -16.85
C ILE A 115 -7.38 8.46 -17.80
N ALA A 116 -7.75 9.71 -17.48
CA ALA A 116 -8.63 10.51 -18.32
C ALA A 116 -8.05 10.76 -19.71
N ALA A 117 -6.75 11.08 -19.82
CA ALA A 117 -6.07 11.26 -21.09
C ALA A 117 -6.07 9.99 -21.94
N ASN A 118 -5.82 8.82 -21.33
CA ASN A 118 -5.88 7.52 -22.01
C ASN A 118 -7.29 7.15 -22.47
N VAL A 119 -8.33 7.53 -21.72
CA VAL A 119 -9.72 7.31 -22.14
C VAL A 119 -10.08 8.22 -23.31
N ILE A 120 -9.70 9.50 -23.25
CA ILE A 120 -9.97 10.47 -24.33
C ILE A 120 -9.31 10.04 -25.64
N SER A 121 -8.08 9.54 -25.59
CA SER A 121 -7.35 9.09 -26.79
C SER A 121 -7.95 7.84 -27.46
N GLN A 122 -8.81 7.10 -26.74
CA GLN A 122 -9.50 5.92 -27.24
C GLN A 122 -10.94 6.21 -27.72
N LEU A 123 -11.45 7.43 -27.52
CA LEU A 123 -12.76 7.81 -28.04
C LEU A 123 -12.68 7.97 -29.56
N PRO A 124 -13.62 7.40 -30.33
CA PRO A 124 -13.66 7.63 -31.77
C PRO A 124 -13.91 9.11 -32.04
N GLU A 125 -13.18 9.67 -33.00
CA GLU A 125 -13.44 11.01 -33.51
C GLU A 125 -14.88 11.04 -34.05
N TYR A 126 -15.73 11.89 -33.47
CA TYR A 126 -17.11 12.01 -33.92
C TYR A 126 -17.08 12.59 -35.34
N PRO A 127 -17.77 12.00 -36.31
CA PRO A 127 -17.80 12.55 -37.66
C PRO A 127 -18.38 13.96 -37.60
N GLU A 128 -17.65 14.94 -38.14
CA GLU A 128 -18.20 16.28 -38.34
C GLU A 128 -19.52 16.13 -39.09
N GLN A 129 -20.61 16.68 -38.54
CA GLN A 129 -21.89 16.60 -39.22
C GLN A 129 -21.73 17.19 -40.63
N PRO A 130 -22.12 16.46 -41.68
CA PRO A 130 -21.92 16.94 -43.04
C PRO A 130 -22.61 18.29 -43.21
N ALA A 131 -21.86 19.31 -43.66
CA ALA A 131 -22.34 20.67 -43.91
C ALA A 131 -23.58 20.76 -44.82
N TYR A 132 -23.90 19.67 -45.55
CA TYR A 132 -25.13 19.51 -46.32
C TYR A 132 -26.40 19.71 -45.47
N LEU A 133 -26.41 19.30 -44.20
CA LEU A 133 -27.59 19.47 -43.34
C LEU A 133 -27.94 20.95 -43.14
N THR A 134 -26.93 21.83 -43.00
CA THR A 134 -27.12 23.28 -42.86
C THR A 134 -27.58 23.91 -44.17
N ILE A 135 -27.01 23.48 -45.31
CA ILE A 135 -27.38 23.98 -46.63
C ILE A 135 -28.85 23.65 -46.94
N ASP A 136 -29.28 22.41 -46.68
CA ASP A 136 -30.65 21.97 -46.90
C ASP A 136 -31.67 22.77 -46.07
N ILE A 137 -31.37 23.03 -44.79
CA ILE A 137 -32.22 23.86 -43.90
C ILE A 137 -32.33 25.31 -44.42
N VAL A 138 -31.23 25.90 -44.89
CA VAL A 138 -31.22 27.27 -45.44
C VAL A 138 -32.04 27.35 -46.73
N ILE A 139 -31.90 26.36 -47.63
CA ILE A 139 -32.70 26.29 -48.86
C ILE A 139 -34.20 26.16 -48.53
N LEU A 140 -34.56 25.33 -47.55
CA LEU A 140 -35.94 25.15 -47.11
C LEU A 140 -36.55 26.46 -46.60
N LEU A 141 -35.80 27.23 -45.79
CA LEU A 141 -36.23 28.54 -45.32
C LEU A 141 -36.43 29.55 -46.46
N LEU A 142 -35.49 29.62 -47.42
CA LEU A 142 -35.60 30.53 -48.56
C LEU A 142 -36.80 30.18 -49.46
N ALA A 143 -37.06 28.89 -49.68
CA ALA A 143 -38.22 28.43 -50.45
C ALA A 143 -39.54 28.85 -49.78
N VAL A 144 -39.67 28.68 -48.47
CA VAL A 144 -40.85 29.10 -47.70
C VAL A 144 -41.05 30.61 -47.80
N VAL A 145 -39.99 31.41 -47.61
CA VAL A 145 -40.06 32.87 -47.75
C VAL A 145 -40.49 33.27 -49.16
N GLY A 146 -39.92 32.65 -50.19
CA GLY A 146 -40.30 32.90 -51.59
C GLY A 146 -41.79 32.60 -51.86
N ILE A 147 -42.30 31.49 -51.34
CA ILE A 147 -43.72 31.12 -51.45
C ILE A 147 -44.61 32.15 -50.75
N VAL A 148 -44.26 32.57 -49.53
CA VAL A 148 -45.04 33.56 -48.77
C VAL A 148 -45.10 34.89 -49.50
N VAL A 149 -43.96 35.38 -49.98
CA VAL A 149 -43.89 36.65 -50.75
C VAL A 149 -44.70 36.53 -52.04
N GLY A 150 -44.56 35.42 -52.77
CA GLY A 150 -45.32 35.16 -53.99
C GLY A 150 -46.83 35.14 -53.76
N LEU A 151 -47.29 34.51 -52.68
CA LEU A 151 -48.71 34.50 -52.29
C LEU A 151 -49.20 35.92 -51.94
N VAL A 152 -48.43 36.69 -51.17
CA VAL A 152 -48.78 38.08 -50.82
C VAL A 152 -48.92 38.96 -52.06
N VAL A 153 -47.97 38.87 -52.99
CA VAL A 153 -48.04 39.62 -54.26
C VAL A 153 -49.24 39.18 -55.10
N TYR A 154 -49.49 37.88 -55.23
CA TYR A 154 -50.64 37.35 -55.97
C TYR A 154 -51.97 37.86 -55.40
N PHE A 155 -52.13 37.85 -54.07
CA PHE A 155 -53.33 38.38 -53.40
C PHE A 155 -53.48 39.90 -53.56
N ALA A 156 -52.38 40.66 -53.64
CA ALA A 156 -52.41 42.10 -53.86
C ALA A 156 -52.84 42.47 -55.29
N VAL A 157 -52.33 41.76 -56.31
CA VAL A 157 -52.65 42.02 -57.73
C VAL A 157 -54.09 41.61 -58.07
N LYS A 158 -54.57 40.47 -57.56
CA LYS A 158 -55.94 39.99 -57.82
C LYS A 158 -57.04 40.91 -57.26
N LYS A 159 -56.68 41.82 -56.34
CA LYS A 159 -57.64 42.71 -55.65
C LYS A 159 -57.84 44.06 -56.36
N GLN A 160 -57.10 44.33 -57.45
CA GLN A 160 -57.32 45.45 -58.38
C GLN A 160 -58.16 44.99 -59.57
#